data_AF-A0A7S2PH32-F1
#
_entry.id   AF-A0A7S2PH32-F1
#
_cell.length_a   1.000
_cell.length_b   1.000
_cell.length_c   1.000
_cell.angle_alpha   90.00
_cell.angle_beta   90.00
_cell.angle_gamma   90.00
#
_symmetry.space_group_name_H-M   'P 1'
#
loop_
_entity.id
_entity.type
_entity.pdbx_description
1 polymer ?
#
loop_
_entity_poly.entity_id
_entity_poly.type
_entity_poly.pdbx_seq_one_letter_code
_entity_poly.pdbx_strand_id
1 'polypeptide(L)'
;LAGKDWRARDKHIKKVVALLGDATAPASLCAAAPATLKERPENRGPFAKATVDHTEQALHKHVAALLAERDAAVAAIKLTEAQGVAAAQCALEEASSRLSAAQDASISAQNAWVEANARVSGFKSEKLSQRREEVAAQLEEARAAEKNFQAVLATFEASTAPPAAGADSPVALETTSAATATAQPAAGADSPGAPETTGA
;
A
#
# COMPACT_ATOMS: atom_id res chain seq x y z
N LEU A 1 24.20 57.65 -45.36
CA LEU A 1 24.17 56.30 -44.75
C LEU A 1 25.17 55.45 -45.51
N ALA A 2 26.35 55.23 -44.92
CA ALA A 2 27.41 54.43 -45.52
C ALA A 2 26.95 52.98 -45.69
N GLY A 3 27.50 52.27 -46.68
CA GLY A 3 26.94 51.06 -47.32
C GLY A 3 26.54 49.84 -46.46
N LYS A 4 26.67 49.85 -45.14
CA LYS A 4 26.26 48.75 -44.26
C LYS A 4 24.82 48.91 -43.74
N ASP A 5 24.39 50.14 -43.48
CA ASP A 5 23.09 50.43 -42.84
C ASP A 5 21.90 50.14 -43.77
N TRP A 6 22.07 50.32 -45.09
CA TRP A 6 20.99 50.09 -46.05
C TRP A 6 20.59 48.61 -46.13
N ARG A 7 21.55 47.68 -46.00
CA ARG A 7 21.27 46.23 -46.02
C ARG A 7 20.48 45.80 -44.79
N ALA A 8 20.83 46.34 -43.62
CA ALA A 8 20.10 46.10 -42.37
C ALA A 8 18.66 46.63 -42.47
N ARG A 9 18.49 47.84 -43.02
CA ARG A 9 17.16 48.41 -43.28
C ARG A 9 16.32 47.52 -44.22
N ASP A 10 16.86 47.15 -45.38
CA ASP A 10 16.15 46.30 -46.35
C ASP A 10 15.78 44.93 -45.75
N LYS A 11 16.63 44.38 -44.86
CA LYS A 11 16.32 43.17 -44.10
C LYS A 11 15.13 43.37 -43.17
N HIS A 12 15.06 44.48 -42.43
CA HIS A 12 13.91 44.78 -41.55
C HIS A 12 12.63 45.03 -42.33
N ILE A 13 12.72 45.74 -43.47
CA ILE A 13 11.57 45.96 -44.36
C ILE A 13 11.02 44.63 -44.85
N LYS A 14 11.88 43.70 -45.29
CA LYS A 14 11.46 42.35 -45.67
C LYS A 14 10.76 41.61 -44.54
N LYS A 15 11.23 41.75 -43.30
CA LYS A 15 10.56 41.16 -42.12
C LYS A 15 9.19 41.77 -41.88
N VAL A 16 9.05 43.09 -41.96
CA VAL A 16 7.75 43.78 -41.78
C VAL A 16 6.75 43.33 -42.85
N VAL A 17 7.19 43.20 -44.11
CA VAL A 17 6.32 42.72 -45.21
C VAL A 17 5.92 41.26 -45.01
N ALA A 18 6.82 40.41 -44.52
CA ALA A 18 6.49 39.04 -44.15
C ALA A 18 5.44 39.01 -43.03
N LEU A 19 5.64 39.80 -41.96
CA LEU A 19 4.67 39.92 -40.86
C LEU A 19 3.32 40.49 -41.30
N LEU A 20 3.29 41.41 -42.27
CA LEU A 20 2.05 41.88 -42.88
C LEU A 20 1.34 40.75 -43.66
N GLY A 21 2.10 39.89 -44.33
CA GLY A 21 1.59 38.68 -44.96
C GLY A 21 0.97 37.72 -43.94
N ASP A 22 1.67 37.45 -42.84
CA ASP A 22 1.19 36.61 -41.73
C ASP A 22 -0.05 37.23 -41.07
N ALA A 23 -0.10 38.56 -40.97
CA ALA A 23 -1.25 39.32 -40.51
C ALA A 23 -2.43 39.36 -41.49
N THR A 24 -2.34 38.68 -42.65
CA THR A 24 -3.35 38.70 -43.73
C THR A 24 -3.69 40.11 -44.22
N ALA A 25 -2.71 41.02 -44.19
CA ALA A 25 -2.90 42.39 -44.65
C ALA A 25 -3.19 42.44 -46.16
N PRO A 26 -3.92 43.47 -46.65
CA PRO A 26 -4.23 43.59 -48.07
C PRO A 26 -2.99 43.58 -48.95
N ALA A 27 -3.03 42.87 -50.07
CA ALA A 27 -1.87 42.73 -50.97
C ALA A 27 -1.33 44.08 -51.47
N SER A 28 -2.20 45.08 -51.63
CA SER A 28 -1.82 46.45 -51.99
C SER A 28 -0.96 47.11 -50.91
N LEU A 29 -1.25 46.89 -49.63
CA LEU A 29 -0.46 47.38 -48.50
C LEU A 29 0.91 46.68 -48.45
N CYS A 30 0.94 45.35 -48.65
CA CYS A 30 2.17 44.57 -48.72
C CYS A 30 3.09 44.99 -49.88
N ALA A 31 2.50 45.37 -51.02
CA ALA A 31 3.24 45.87 -52.18
C ALA A 31 3.75 47.31 -52.01
N ALA A 32 3.00 48.18 -51.32
CA ALA A 32 3.36 49.57 -51.10
C ALA A 32 4.37 49.77 -49.96
N ALA A 33 4.27 48.99 -48.88
CA ALA A 33 5.11 49.12 -47.68
C ALA A 33 6.64 49.12 -47.93
N PRO A 34 7.22 48.30 -48.83
CA PRO A 34 8.66 48.33 -49.09
C PRO A 34 9.17 49.66 -49.64
N ALA A 35 8.39 50.31 -50.50
CA ALA A 35 8.76 51.58 -51.11
C ALA A 35 8.67 52.72 -50.09
N THR A 36 7.53 52.79 -49.37
CA THR A 36 7.26 53.86 -48.39
C THR A 36 8.18 53.80 -47.17
N LEU A 37 8.58 52.60 -46.73
CA LEU A 37 9.54 52.42 -45.63
C LEU A 37 11.00 52.74 -46.02
N LYS A 38 11.34 52.75 -47.32
CA LYS A 38 12.67 53.17 -47.80
C LYS A 38 12.82 54.70 -47.86
N GLU A 39 11.70 55.42 -47.97
CA GLU A 39 11.67 56.89 -47.95
C GLU A 39 12.04 57.43 -46.57
N ARG A 40 12.76 58.57 -46.57
CA ARG A 40 13.07 59.29 -45.35
C ARG A 40 11.78 59.84 -44.73
N PRO A 41 11.59 59.77 -43.40
CA PRO A 41 10.34 60.22 -42.75
C PRO A 41 9.92 61.65 -43.12
N GLU A 42 10.89 62.55 -43.30
CA GLU A 42 10.65 63.96 -43.64
C GLU A 42 10.14 64.15 -45.07
N ASN A 43 10.43 63.20 -45.96
CA ASN A 43 10.07 63.24 -47.38
C ASN A 43 8.81 62.42 -47.71
N ARG A 44 8.21 61.75 -46.72
CA ARG A 44 7.02 60.91 -46.94
C ARG A 44 5.82 61.78 -47.31
N GLY A 45 5.30 61.59 -48.52
CA GLY A 45 4.03 62.18 -48.95
C GLY A 45 2.83 61.62 -48.17
N PRO A 46 1.62 62.18 -48.35
CA PRO A 46 0.40 61.72 -47.65
C PRO A 46 0.13 60.22 -47.80
N PHE A 47 0.33 59.66 -48.99
CA PHE A 47 0.17 58.22 -49.24
C PHE A 47 1.17 57.37 -48.45
N ALA A 48 2.44 57.79 -48.39
CA ALA A 48 3.47 57.05 -47.66
C ALA A 48 3.21 57.06 -46.15
N LYS A 49 2.70 58.18 -45.60
CA LYS A 49 2.25 58.28 -44.20
C LYS A 49 1.09 57.32 -43.92
N ALA A 50 0.03 57.38 -44.72
CA ALA A 50 -1.13 56.49 -44.56
C ALA A 50 -0.75 55.00 -44.70
N THR A 51 0.18 54.66 -45.60
CA THR A 51 0.70 53.29 -45.76
C THR A 51 1.41 52.82 -44.49
N VAL A 52 2.20 53.69 -43.85
CA VAL A 52 2.86 53.37 -42.57
C VAL A 52 1.83 53.21 -41.47
N ASP A 53 0.87 54.13 -41.35
CA ASP A 53 -0.18 54.07 -40.33
C ASP A 53 -1.02 52.78 -40.45
N HIS A 54 -1.42 52.40 -41.67
CA HIS A 54 -2.14 51.15 -41.91
C HIS A 54 -1.27 49.91 -41.68
N THR A 55 0.03 49.98 -41.97
CA THR A 55 0.98 48.90 -41.67
C THR A 55 1.06 48.67 -40.16
N GLU A 56 1.22 49.75 -39.38
CA GLU A 56 1.23 49.68 -37.92
C GLU A 56 -0.09 49.16 -37.38
N GLN A 57 -1.22 49.66 -37.88
CA GLN A 57 -2.54 49.20 -37.45
C GLN A 57 -2.77 47.70 -37.75
N ALA A 58 -2.35 47.21 -38.92
CA ALA A 58 -2.47 45.80 -39.28
C ALA A 58 -1.64 44.92 -38.35
N LEU A 59 -0.40 45.31 -38.04
CA LEU A 59 0.46 44.57 -37.11
C LEU A 59 -0.09 44.60 -35.68
N HIS A 60 -0.60 45.74 -35.20
CA HIS A 60 -1.23 45.83 -33.87
C HIS A 60 -2.46 44.92 -33.77
N LYS A 61 -3.31 44.91 -34.80
CA LYS A 61 -4.48 44.00 -34.86
C LYS A 61 -4.05 42.54 -34.82
N HIS A 62 -3.01 42.17 -35.56
CA HIS A 62 -2.49 40.81 -35.56
C HIS A 62 -1.91 40.40 -34.21
N VAL A 63 -1.09 41.26 -33.58
CA VAL A 63 -0.57 41.01 -32.22
C VAL A 63 -1.72 40.85 -31.21
N ALA A 64 -2.74 41.70 -31.28
CA ALA A 64 -3.91 41.58 -30.40
C ALA A 64 -4.66 40.25 -30.62
N ALA A 65 -4.80 39.80 -31.87
CA ALA A 65 -5.41 38.52 -32.19
C ALA A 65 -4.59 37.34 -31.64
N LEU A 66 -3.27 37.35 -31.80
CA LEU A 66 -2.38 36.32 -31.24
C LEU A 66 -2.44 36.27 -29.71
N LEU A 67 -2.51 37.44 -29.05
CA LEU A 67 -2.66 37.50 -27.60
C LEU A 67 -4.01 36.94 -27.14
N ALA A 68 -5.10 37.26 -27.85
CA ALA A 68 -6.43 36.72 -27.56
C ALA A 68 -6.48 35.20 -27.76
N GLU A 69 -5.87 34.67 -28.82
CA GLU A 69 -5.76 33.24 -29.08
C GLU A 69 -4.96 32.53 -27.97
N ARG A 70 -3.81 33.09 -27.59
CA ARG A 70 -3.00 32.59 -26.47
C ARG A 70 -3.83 32.56 -25.18
N ASP A 71 -4.54 33.63 -24.86
CA ASP A 71 -5.32 33.72 -23.62
C ASP A 71 -6.47 32.72 -23.61
N ALA A 72 -7.13 32.50 -24.74
CA ALA A 72 -8.13 31.46 -24.90
C ALA A 72 -7.54 30.05 -24.70
N ALA A 73 -6.36 29.77 -25.29
CA ALA A 73 -5.67 28.50 -25.12
C ALA A 73 -5.26 28.27 -23.64
N VAL A 74 -4.72 29.29 -22.98
CA VAL A 74 -4.36 29.22 -21.55
C VAL A 74 -5.61 29.01 -20.69
N ALA A 75 -6.72 29.67 -20.99
CA ALA A 75 -7.98 29.47 -20.28
C ALA A 75 -8.51 28.04 -20.44
N ALA A 76 -8.41 27.46 -21.65
CA ALA A 76 -8.80 26.07 -21.90
C ALA A 76 -7.93 25.06 -21.14
N ILE A 77 -6.61 25.29 -21.08
CA ILE A 77 -5.68 24.47 -20.28
C ILE A 77 -6.07 24.53 -18.81
N LYS A 78 -6.23 25.74 -18.25
CA LYS A 78 -6.63 25.94 -16.84
C LYS A 78 -7.94 25.26 -16.49
N LEU A 79 -8.93 25.32 -17.39
CA LEU A 79 -10.22 24.64 -17.19
C LEU A 79 -10.03 23.12 -17.15
N THR A 80 -9.25 22.57 -18.07
CA THR A 80 -8.96 21.12 -18.13
C THR A 80 -8.19 20.66 -16.89
N GLU A 81 -7.19 21.43 -16.45
CA GLU A 81 -6.44 21.17 -15.23
C GLU A 81 -7.33 21.22 -13.99
N ALA A 82 -8.19 22.24 -13.87
CA ALA A 82 -9.13 22.35 -12.75
C ALA A 82 -10.11 21.15 -12.69
N GLN A 83 -10.61 20.71 -13.85
CA GLN A 83 -11.45 19.50 -13.93
C GLN A 83 -10.67 18.24 -13.53
N GLY A 84 -9.42 18.11 -13.97
CA GLY A 84 -8.55 17.00 -13.60
C GLY A 84 -8.26 16.95 -12.09
N VAL A 85 -7.98 18.10 -11.48
CA VAL A 85 -7.78 18.22 -10.03
C VAL A 85 -9.04 17.83 -9.27
N ALA A 86 -10.22 18.33 -9.68
CA ALA A 86 -11.49 18.00 -9.05
C ALA A 86 -11.81 16.49 -9.14
N ALA A 87 -11.56 15.87 -10.30
CA ALA A 87 -11.75 14.43 -10.49
C ALA A 87 -10.78 13.61 -9.61
N ALA A 88 -9.51 14.02 -9.53
CA ALA A 88 -8.52 13.36 -8.69
C ALA A 88 -8.85 13.48 -7.19
N GLN A 89 -9.35 14.64 -6.75
CA GLN A 89 -9.81 14.85 -5.37
C GLN A 89 -10.99 13.93 -5.03
N CYS A 90 -11.99 13.84 -5.90
CA CYS A 90 -13.13 12.93 -5.71
C CYS A 90 -12.69 11.45 -5.63
N ALA A 91 -11.78 11.02 -6.51
CA ALA A 91 -11.23 9.66 -6.48
C ALA A 91 -10.42 9.38 -5.20
N LEU A 92 -9.67 10.36 -4.70
CA LEU A 92 -8.93 10.25 -3.44
C LEU A 92 -9.87 10.12 -2.24
N GLU A 93 -10.92 10.94 -2.17
CA GLU A 93 -11.94 10.87 -1.11
C GLU A 93 -12.64 9.51 -1.11
N GLU A 94 -13.03 9.01 -2.28
CA GLU A 94 -13.64 7.69 -2.42
C GLU A 94 -12.69 6.57 -1.98
N ALA A 95 -11.43 6.60 -2.42
CA ALA A 95 -10.42 5.62 -2.03
C ALA A 95 -10.15 5.65 -0.51
N SER A 96 -10.07 6.84 0.08
CA SER A 96 -9.91 7.01 1.53
C SER A 96 -11.10 6.43 2.29
N SER A 97 -12.33 6.69 1.83
CA SER A 97 -13.54 6.15 2.44
C SER A 97 -13.56 4.62 2.42
N ARG A 98 -13.20 4.00 1.28
CA ARG A 98 -13.08 2.55 1.15
C ARG A 98 -12.01 1.98 2.08
N LEU A 99 -10.85 2.65 2.19
CA LEU A 99 -9.78 2.21 3.08
C LEU A 99 -10.23 2.23 4.55
N SER A 100 -10.86 3.33 5.00
CA SER A 100 -11.38 3.42 6.37
C SER A 100 -12.41 2.31 6.64
N ALA A 101 -13.36 2.08 5.72
CA ALA A 101 -14.33 1.00 5.86
C ALA A 101 -13.67 -0.39 5.94
N ALA A 102 -12.62 -0.64 5.14
CA ALA A 102 -11.88 -1.89 5.19
C ALA A 102 -11.10 -2.06 6.51
N GLN A 103 -10.54 -0.98 7.05
CA GLN A 103 -9.88 -1.00 8.35
C GLN A 103 -10.87 -1.31 9.48
N ASP A 104 -12.03 -0.66 9.50
CA ASP A 104 -13.08 -0.91 10.48
C ASP A 104 -13.58 -2.37 10.41
N ALA A 105 -13.80 -2.89 9.20
CA ALA A 105 -14.18 -4.28 8.99
C ALA A 105 -13.10 -5.25 9.49
N SER A 106 -11.82 -4.95 9.26
CA SER A 106 -10.69 -5.75 9.76
C SER A 106 -10.62 -5.76 11.28
N ILE A 107 -10.75 -4.59 11.92
CA ILE A 107 -10.78 -4.46 13.40
C ILE A 107 -11.96 -5.27 13.96
N SER A 108 -13.15 -5.14 13.38
CA SER A 108 -14.33 -5.91 13.78
C SER A 108 -14.10 -7.42 13.68
N ALA A 109 -13.52 -7.89 12.56
CA ALA A 109 -13.20 -9.29 12.36
C ALA A 109 -12.15 -9.80 13.36
N GLN A 110 -11.12 -9.01 13.65
CA GLN A 110 -10.10 -9.35 14.65
C GLN A 110 -10.70 -9.47 16.05
N ASN A 111 -11.55 -8.52 16.45
CA ASN A 111 -12.23 -8.57 17.74
C ASN A 111 -13.13 -9.81 17.85
N ALA A 112 -13.94 -10.09 16.81
CA ALA A 112 -14.78 -11.28 16.76
C ALA A 112 -13.96 -12.58 16.85
N TRP A 113 -12.79 -12.62 16.19
CA TRP A 113 -11.89 -13.76 16.25
C TRP A 113 -11.29 -13.94 17.66
N VAL A 114 -10.85 -12.87 18.31
CA VAL A 114 -10.33 -12.91 19.69
C VAL A 114 -11.40 -13.42 20.66
N GLU A 115 -12.63 -12.93 20.55
CA GLU A 115 -13.75 -13.40 21.38
C GLU A 115 -14.07 -14.87 21.15
N ALA A 116 -14.13 -15.31 19.89
CA ALA A 116 -14.36 -16.71 19.55
C ALA A 116 -13.24 -17.60 20.11
N ASN A 117 -11.98 -17.17 19.97
CA ASN A 117 -10.84 -17.90 20.51
C ASN A 117 -10.88 -17.98 22.05
N ALA A 118 -11.27 -16.89 22.73
CA ALA A 118 -11.46 -16.87 24.18
C ALA A 118 -12.56 -17.83 24.64
N ARG A 119 -13.66 -17.96 23.88
CA ARG A 119 -14.71 -18.95 24.17
C ARG A 119 -14.20 -20.38 24.00
N VAL A 120 -13.45 -20.66 22.93
CA VAL A 120 -12.88 -21.99 22.67
C VAL A 120 -11.86 -22.36 23.75
N SER A 121 -11.00 -21.44 24.16
CA SER A 121 -10.03 -21.69 25.24
C SER A 121 -10.71 -21.90 26.58
N GLY A 122 -11.74 -21.11 26.90
CA GLY A 122 -12.60 -21.29 28.07
C GLY A 122 -13.22 -22.69 28.10
N PHE A 123 -13.90 -23.09 27.03
CA PHE A 123 -14.52 -24.42 26.93
C PHE A 123 -13.50 -25.57 27.05
N LYS A 124 -12.32 -25.44 26.43
CA LYS A 124 -11.24 -26.42 26.57
C LYS A 124 -10.75 -26.51 28.02
N SER A 125 -10.59 -25.39 28.70
CA SER A 125 -10.13 -25.35 30.10
C SER A 125 -11.13 -26.02 31.04
N GLU A 126 -12.42 -25.74 30.87
CA GLU A 126 -13.52 -26.34 31.65
C GLU A 126 -13.64 -27.85 31.39
N LYS A 127 -13.56 -28.27 30.13
CA LYS A 127 -13.58 -29.70 29.78
C LYS A 127 -12.38 -30.45 30.36
N LEU A 128 -11.20 -29.82 30.39
CA LEU A 128 -10.01 -30.40 31.00
C LEU A 128 -10.12 -30.46 32.53
N SER A 129 -10.74 -29.48 33.19
CA SER A 129 -10.97 -29.54 34.65
C SER A 129 -11.96 -30.64 35.01
N GLN A 130 -13.09 -30.74 34.31
CA GLN A 130 -14.07 -31.81 34.49
C GLN A 130 -13.43 -33.20 34.33
N ARG A 131 -12.61 -33.37 33.28
CA ARG A 131 -11.90 -34.64 33.06
C ARG A 131 -10.87 -34.95 34.14
N ARG A 132 -10.22 -33.93 34.72
CA ARG A 132 -9.30 -34.13 35.86
C ARG A 132 -10.06 -34.58 37.10
N GLU A 133 -11.21 -33.98 37.38
CA GLU A 133 -12.08 -34.36 38.50
C GLU A 133 -12.61 -35.78 38.34
N GLU A 134 -13.07 -36.15 37.14
CA GLU A 134 -13.52 -37.50 36.80
C GLU A 134 -12.41 -38.53 37.00
N VAL A 135 -11.21 -38.26 36.46
CA VAL A 135 -10.05 -39.16 36.61
C VAL A 135 -9.61 -39.26 38.08
N ALA A 136 -9.68 -38.16 38.85
CA ALA A 136 -9.37 -38.18 40.27
C ALA A 136 -10.37 -39.04 41.06
N ALA A 137 -11.67 -38.96 40.74
CA ALA A 137 -12.70 -39.81 41.34
C ALA A 137 -12.48 -41.29 41.02
N GLN A 138 -12.23 -41.62 39.74
CA GLN A 138 -11.90 -42.99 39.32
C GLN A 138 -10.66 -43.54 40.03
N LEU A 139 -9.66 -42.69 40.27
CA LEU A 139 -8.43 -43.06 40.96
C LEU A 139 -8.68 -43.37 42.45
N GLU A 140 -9.51 -42.58 43.13
CA GLU A 140 -9.91 -42.86 44.51
C GLU A 140 -10.78 -44.12 44.64
N GLU A 141 -11.69 -44.35 43.69
CA GLU A 141 -12.49 -45.58 43.63
C GLU A 141 -11.60 -46.82 43.43
N ALA A 142 -10.64 -46.76 42.51
CA ALA A 142 -9.68 -47.84 42.28
C ALA A 142 -8.83 -48.12 43.52
N ARG A 143 -8.37 -47.08 44.24
CA ARG A 143 -7.64 -47.23 45.52
C ARG A 143 -8.50 -47.88 46.61
N ALA A 144 -9.78 -47.53 46.69
CA ALA A 144 -10.70 -48.16 47.64
C ALA A 144 -10.95 -49.64 47.29
N ALA A 145 -11.15 -49.95 46.01
CA ALA A 145 -11.29 -51.31 45.52
C ALA A 145 -10.03 -52.16 45.81
N GLU A 146 -8.84 -51.60 45.60
CA GLU A 146 -7.56 -52.24 45.93
C GLU A 146 -7.47 -52.56 47.43
N LYS A 147 -7.76 -51.59 48.31
CA LYS A 147 -7.75 -51.81 49.77
C LYS A 147 -8.73 -52.91 50.19
N ASN A 148 -9.93 -52.93 49.61
CA ASN A 148 -10.92 -53.97 49.88
C ASN A 148 -10.42 -55.35 49.43
N PHE A 149 -9.82 -55.43 48.24
CA PHE A 149 -9.23 -56.67 47.74
C PHE A 149 -8.09 -57.17 48.64
N GLN A 150 -7.18 -56.28 49.06
CA GLN A 150 -6.13 -56.60 50.02
C GLN A 150 -6.69 -57.13 51.35
N ALA A 151 -7.77 -56.55 51.86
CA ALA A 151 -8.43 -57.03 53.07
C ALA A 151 -9.01 -58.46 52.90
N VAL A 152 -9.65 -58.74 51.76
CA VAL A 152 -10.16 -60.08 51.44
C VAL A 152 -9.02 -61.09 51.36
N LEU A 153 -7.92 -60.76 50.68
CA LEU A 153 -6.73 -61.61 50.63
C LEU A 153 -6.19 -61.91 52.02
N ALA A 154 -6.05 -60.91 52.89
CA ALA A 154 -5.60 -61.12 54.26
C ALA A 154 -6.53 -62.07 55.06
N THR A 155 -7.85 -61.95 54.88
CA THR A 155 -8.80 -62.89 55.52
C THR A 155 -8.67 -64.31 54.98
N PHE A 156 -8.44 -64.46 53.67
CA PHE A 156 -8.22 -65.75 53.04
C PHE A 156 -6.93 -66.39 53.55
N GLU A 157 -5.82 -65.66 53.54
CA GLU A 157 -4.52 -66.10 54.07
C GLU A 157 -4.64 -66.57 55.53
N ALA A 158 -5.33 -65.79 56.38
CA ALA A 158 -5.58 -66.16 57.77
C ALA A 158 -6.40 -67.45 57.92
N SER A 159 -7.33 -67.74 57.00
CA SER A 159 -8.11 -68.98 57.01
C SER A 159 -7.34 -70.20 56.50
N THR A 160 -6.36 -69.99 55.63
CA THR A 160 -5.50 -71.04 55.08
C THR A 160 -4.24 -71.29 55.92
N ALA A 161 -3.89 -70.39 56.84
CA ALA A 161 -2.74 -70.56 57.73
C ALA A 161 -2.96 -71.75 58.68
N PRO A 162 -2.12 -72.80 58.63
CA PRO A 162 -2.22 -73.94 59.54
C PRO A 162 -1.98 -73.50 61.00
N PRO A 163 -2.63 -74.13 62.00
CA PRO A 163 -2.44 -73.78 63.41
C PRO A 163 -0.96 -73.95 63.78
N ALA A 164 -0.36 -72.89 64.31
CA ALA A 164 1.08 -72.77 64.56
C ALA A 164 1.65 -73.98 65.31
N ALA A 165 2.19 -74.93 64.56
CA ALA A 165 3.03 -75.99 65.07
C ALA A 165 4.48 -75.50 64.95
N GLY A 166 5.13 -75.41 66.11
CA GLY A 166 6.58 -75.47 66.35
C GLY A 166 7.52 -74.93 65.28
N ALA A 167 8.28 -73.91 65.70
CA ALA A 167 9.58 -73.52 65.18
C ALA A 167 10.34 -74.61 64.40
N ASP A 168 10.76 -74.27 63.19
CA ASP A 168 12.17 -74.46 62.83
C ASP A 168 12.61 -73.49 61.73
N SER A 169 13.78 -72.90 61.97
CA SER A 169 14.60 -72.11 61.03
C SER A 169 15.05 -72.98 59.85
N PRO A 170 15.88 -72.50 58.89
CA PRO A 170 16.15 -71.15 58.38
C PRO A 170 16.03 -71.13 56.83
N VAL A 171 16.49 -70.07 56.16
CA VAL A 171 17.48 -70.09 55.04
C VAL A 171 17.36 -68.80 54.25
N ALA A 172 18.45 -68.04 54.30
CA ALA A 172 18.73 -66.89 53.45
C ALA A 172 18.92 -67.33 52.00
N LEU A 173 18.32 -66.61 51.05
CA LEU A 173 18.67 -66.73 49.64
C LEU A 173 18.82 -65.33 49.05
N GLU A 174 20.09 -65.01 48.79
CA GLU A 174 20.54 -63.94 47.94
C GLU A 174 19.93 -64.08 46.54
N THR A 175 19.51 -62.96 45.92
CA THR A 175 19.41 -62.89 44.46
C THR A 175 19.75 -61.50 43.96
N THR A 176 21.02 -61.37 43.60
CA THR A 176 21.60 -60.65 42.44
C THR A 176 20.62 -59.94 41.50
N SER A 177 20.77 -58.63 41.31
CA SER A 177 21.59 -57.99 40.25
C SER A 177 20.95 -58.03 38.86
N ALA A 178 20.64 -56.85 38.30
CA ALA A 178 21.09 -56.45 36.96
C ALA A 178 20.61 -55.02 36.65
N ALA A 179 21.57 -54.10 36.60
CA ALA A 179 21.46 -52.85 35.88
C ALA A 179 21.37 -53.11 34.37
N THR A 180 20.56 -52.35 33.63
CA THR A 180 20.78 -52.14 32.20
C THR A 180 20.33 -50.73 31.82
N ALA A 181 21.32 -49.92 31.46
CA ALA A 181 21.21 -48.61 30.86
C ALA A 181 21.04 -48.73 29.34
N THR A 182 20.20 -47.91 28.71
CA THR A 182 20.28 -47.40 27.31
C THR A 182 18.96 -46.64 27.03
N ALA A 183 18.83 -45.60 26.22
CA ALA A 183 19.74 -44.79 25.42
C ALA A 183 19.01 -43.46 25.13
N GLN A 184 19.77 -42.39 25.01
CA GLN A 184 19.38 -41.13 24.38
C GLN A 184 19.19 -41.33 22.86
N PRO A 185 18.25 -40.61 22.20
CA PRO A 185 18.69 -39.85 21.05
C PRO A 185 18.13 -38.43 21.01
N ALA A 186 19.00 -37.52 20.58
CA ALA A 186 18.69 -36.18 20.14
C ALA A 186 18.13 -36.21 18.69
N ALA A 187 17.07 -35.47 18.44
CA ALA A 187 16.65 -34.97 17.13
C ALA A 187 15.77 -33.74 17.43
N GLY A 188 16.06 -32.51 17.00
CA GLY A 188 16.49 -32.15 15.65
C GLY A 188 15.25 -31.83 14.83
N ALA A 189 14.68 -30.63 15.00
CA ALA A 189 13.66 -30.01 14.14
C ALA A 189 13.39 -28.61 14.70
N ASP A 190 13.19 -27.54 13.95
CA ASP A 190 13.42 -27.20 12.55
C ASP A 190 13.15 -25.68 12.52
N SER A 191 13.87 -24.93 11.70
CA SER A 191 13.71 -23.46 11.63
C SER A 191 12.40 -23.08 10.94
N PRO A 192 11.62 -22.10 11.46
CA PRO A 192 10.69 -21.36 10.62
C PRO A 192 11.42 -20.15 10.04
N GLY A 193 11.68 -20.23 8.72
CA GLY A 193 12.17 -19.11 7.92
C GLY A 193 11.27 -17.88 8.03
N ALA A 194 11.90 -16.72 8.13
CA ALA A 194 11.21 -15.44 8.03
C ALA A 194 10.79 -15.20 6.56
N PRO A 195 9.55 -14.78 6.29
CA PRO A 195 9.13 -14.42 4.94
C PRO A 195 9.74 -13.06 4.56
N GLU A 196 10.36 -13.03 3.38
CA GLU A 196 10.75 -11.82 2.68
C GLU A 196 9.52 -10.94 2.46
N THR A 197 9.54 -9.75 3.06
CA THR A 197 8.60 -8.68 2.74
C THR A 197 9.12 -7.94 1.51
N THR A 198 8.72 -8.38 0.32
CA THR A 198 8.84 -7.58 -0.90
C THR A 198 7.66 -6.61 -0.94
N GLY A 199 7.87 -5.37 -0.48
CA GLY A 199 6.95 -4.26 -0.66
C GLY A 199 7.14 -3.66 -2.06
N ALA A 200 6.03 -3.57 -2.79
CA ALA A 200 5.89 -2.88 -4.08
C ALA A 200 5.78 -1.37 -3.93
#